data_AF-A0A2X1K7K6-F1
#
_entry.id   AF-A0A2X1K7K6-F1
#
_cell.length_a   1.000
_cell.length_b   1.000
_cell.length_c   1.000
_cell.angle_alpha   90.00
_cell.angle_beta   90.00
_cell.angle_gamma   90.00
#
_symmetry.space_group_name_H-M   'P 1'
#
loop_
_entity.id
_entity.type
_entity.pdbx_description
1 polymer ?
#
loop_
_entity_poly.entity_id
_entity_poly.type
_entity_poly.pdbx_seq_one_letter_code
_entity_poly.pdbx_strand_id
1 'polypeptide(L)'
;MDTILLIIPINKIVPLSASNSITKRQISLLVKRITEKLNVRVLISYSPFSDKDNIEAALVALARSNFKKGKISDLNLSFFDSQNAVLYVFCKNLTLSEREKWESLVVGILNGFNIKMTSFVYEAKNNPEPTMMVILRAAKKCQPFDLPRLFSQLDNGDYHIESLDWLNGKLDNLRKKGFLLRSHDGTYRMTLSGLEIVPVT
;
A
#
# COMPACT_ATOMS: atom_id res chain seq x y z
N MET A 1 -7.75 -41.43 11.33
CA MET A 1 -8.61 -41.02 10.19
C MET A 1 -7.74 -40.15 9.31
N ASP A 2 -7.36 -40.66 8.15
CA ASP A 2 -6.45 -39.95 7.28
C ASP A 2 -7.19 -38.83 6.55
N THR A 3 -6.51 -37.71 6.36
CA THR A 3 -7.07 -36.52 5.72
C THR A 3 -6.20 -36.14 4.54
N ILE A 4 -6.83 -35.98 3.37
CA ILE A 4 -6.17 -35.49 2.15
C ILE A 4 -6.49 -34.01 1.98
N LEU A 5 -5.45 -33.19 1.89
CA LEU A 5 -5.58 -31.79 1.49
C LEU A 5 -5.42 -31.68 -0.03
N LEU A 6 -6.50 -31.29 -0.70
CA LEU A 6 -6.50 -31.02 -2.13
C LEU A 6 -6.24 -29.53 -2.35
N ILE A 7 -5.05 -29.22 -2.86
CA ILE A 7 -4.63 -27.86 -3.17
C ILE A 7 -5.00 -27.57 -4.63
N ILE A 8 -5.90 -26.62 -4.84
CA ILE A 8 -6.41 -26.29 -6.18
C ILE A 8 -6.01 -24.87 -6.54
N PRO A 9 -5.26 -24.66 -7.63
CA PRO A 9 -4.98 -23.34 -8.16
C PRO A 9 -6.30 -22.66 -8.56
N ILE A 10 -6.62 -21.54 -7.92
CA ILE A 10 -7.91 -20.88 -8.13
C ILE A 10 -8.09 -20.42 -9.60
N ASN A 11 -6.99 -20.12 -10.29
CA ASN A 11 -6.96 -19.70 -11.71
C ASN A 11 -7.39 -20.79 -12.70
N LYS A 12 -7.34 -22.06 -12.30
CA LYS A 12 -7.90 -23.15 -13.10
C LYS A 12 -9.41 -23.28 -12.91
N ILE A 13 -10.02 -22.54 -11.98
CA ILE A 13 -11.44 -22.66 -11.67
C ILE A 13 -12.29 -21.71 -12.52
N VAL A 14 -13.14 -22.25 -13.38
CA VAL A 14 -14.01 -21.48 -14.28
C VAL A 14 -15.49 -21.90 -14.12
N PRO A 15 -16.45 -21.01 -14.48
CA PRO A 15 -17.87 -21.33 -14.39
C PRO A 15 -18.33 -22.37 -15.44
N LEU A 16 -17.72 -22.39 -16.63
CA LEU A 16 -18.01 -23.32 -17.72
C LEU A 16 -16.71 -23.98 -18.19
N SER A 17 -16.73 -25.30 -18.42
CA SER A 17 -15.52 -26.05 -18.75
C SER A 17 -14.96 -25.65 -20.12
N ALA A 18 -13.70 -25.21 -20.15
CA ALA A 18 -12.87 -25.06 -21.33
C ALA A 18 -11.64 -25.99 -21.26
N SER A 19 -10.95 -26.17 -22.39
CA SER A 19 -9.67 -26.89 -22.41
C SER A 19 -8.72 -26.30 -21.35
N ASN A 20 -8.10 -27.17 -20.54
CA ASN A 20 -7.16 -26.80 -19.47
C ASN A 20 -7.77 -26.10 -18.22
N SER A 21 -9.08 -26.18 -18.01
CA SER A 21 -9.78 -25.58 -16.87
C SER A 21 -10.68 -26.58 -16.11
N ILE A 22 -11.02 -26.26 -14.87
CA ILE A 22 -11.73 -27.10 -13.91
C ILE A 22 -12.93 -26.31 -13.38
N THR A 23 -14.09 -26.92 -13.25
CA THR A 23 -15.28 -26.30 -12.67
C THR A 23 -15.45 -26.70 -11.21
N LYS A 24 -16.16 -25.88 -10.41
CA LYS A 24 -16.53 -26.25 -9.03
C LYS A 24 -17.26 -27.61 -8.96
N ARG A 25 -18.05 -27.94 -9.99
CA ARG A 25 -18.74 -29.23 -10.13
C ARG A 25 -17.77 -30.40 -10.34
N GLN A 26 -16.72 -30.22 -11.13
CA GLN A 26 -15.70 -31.25 -11.30
C GLN A 26 -14.91 -31.48 -10.01
N ILE A 27 -14.64 -30.42 -9.26
CA ILE A 27 -13.97 -30.51 -7.94
C ILE A 27 -14.84 -31.30 -6.95
N SER A 28 -16.14 -31.00 -6.87
CA SER A 28 -17.05 -31.71 -5.96
C SER A 28 -17.19 -33.20 -6.31
N LEU A 29 -17.24 -33.54 -7.60
CA LEU A 29 -17.23 -34.92 -8.08
C LEU A 29 -15.92 -35.64 -7.75
N LEU A 30 -14.78 -34.97 -7.88
CA LEU A 30 -13.47 -35.52 -7.54
C LEU A 30 -13.38 -35.81 -6.04
N VAL A 31 -13.78 -34.85 -5.21
CA VAL A 31 -13.82 -34.98 -3.75
C VAL A 31 -14.69 -36.16 -3.35
N LYS A 32 -15.90 -36.29 -3.91
CA LYS A 32 -16.80 -37.42 -3.64
C LYS A 32 -16.13 -38.77 -3.98
N ARG A 33 -15.50 -38.87 -5.16
CA ARG A 33 -14.82 -40.10 -5.58
C ARG A 33 -13.63 -40.48 -4.69
N ILE A 34 -12.85 -39.51 -4.25
CA ILE A 34 -11.69 -39.76 -3.37
C ILE A 34 -12.18 -40.23 -2.00
N THR A 35 -13.17 -39.54 -1.43
CA THR A 35 -13.79 -39.92 -0.15
C THR A 35 -14.35 -41.34 -0.22
N GLU A 36 -15.09 -41.70 -1.28
CA GLU A 36 -15.69 -43.03 -1.44
C GLU A 36 -14.65 -44.13 -1.64
N LYS A 37 -13.62 -43.90 -2.46
CA LYS A 37 -12.61 -44.92 -2.79
C LYS A 37 -11.60 -45.17 -1.68
N LEU A 38 -11.19 -44.12 -0.97
CA LEU A 38 -10.11 -44.20 0.02
C LEU A 38 -10.63 -44.17 1.45
N ASN A 39 -11.93 -43.94 1.67
CA ASN A 39 -12.53 -43.79 2.99
C ASN A 39 -11.81 -42.74 3.87
N VAL A 40 -11.40 -41.63 3.25
CA VAL A 40 -10.67 -40.51 3.86
C VAL A 40 -11.45 -39.22 3.82
N ARG A 41 -11.17 -38.30 4.75
CA ARG A 41 -11.71 -36.93 4.68
C ARG A 41 -10.89 -36.11 3.69
N VAL A 42 -11.56 -35.45 2.75
CA VAL A 42 -10.90 -34.54 1.79
C VAL A 42 -11.22 -33.10 2.16
N LEU A 43 -10.18 -32.29 2.34
CA LEU A 43 -10.27 -30.83 2.53
C LEU A 43 -9.81 -30.14 1.26
N ILE A 44 -10.48 -29.07 0.85
CA ILE A 44 -10.07 -28.26 -0.29
C ILE A 44 -9.41 -27.00 0.24
N SER A 45 -8.18 -26.75 -0.19
CA SER A 45 -7.53 -25.45 -0.06
C SER A 45 -7.40 -24.85 -1.45
N TYR A 46 -7.96 -23.65 -1.64
CA TYR A 46 -7.73 -22.89 -2.85
C TYR A 46 -6.40 -22.15 -2.67
N SER A 47 -5.39 -22.57 -3.42
CA SER A 47 -4.10 -21.89 -3.38
C SER A 47 -4.22 -20.56 -4.12
N PRO A 48 -3.60 -19.48 -3.59
CA PRO A 48 -3.22 -18.38 -4.45
C PRO A 48 -2.41 -18.96 -5.61
N PHE A 49 -2.63 -18.40 -6.80
CA PHE A 49 -1.96 -18.70 -8.06
C PHE A 49 -0.59 -19.37 -7.85
N SER A 50 -0.32 -20.56 -8.43
CA SER A 50 1.00 -21.22 -8.27
C SER A 50 2.15 -20.34 -8.75
N ASP A 51 1.86 -19.40 -9.65
CA ASP A 51 2.82 -18.41 -10.16
C ASP A 51 2.72 -17.06 -9.44
N LYS A 52 2.03 -16.96 -8.29
CA LYS A 52 1.95 -15.71 -7.51
C LYS A 52 3.35 -15.15 -7.26
N ASP A 53 4.25 -15.98 -6.75
CA ASP A 53 5.61 -15.57 -6.42
C ASP A 53 6.38 -15.12 -7.67
N ASN A 54 6.13 -15.77 -8.82
CA ASN A 54 6.72 -15.38 -10.10
C ASN A 54 6.16 -14.04 -10.60
N ILE A 55 4.86 -13.80 -10.42
CA ILE A 55 4.22 -12.53 -10.75
C ILE A 55 4.76 -11.43 -9.84
N GLU A 56 4.85 -11.66 -8.53
CA GLU A 56 5.44 -10.70 -7.59
C GLU A 56 6.89 -10.41 -7.94
N ALA A 57 7.70 -11.42 -8.28
CA ALA A 57 9.07 -11.22 -8.75
C ALA A 57 9.13 -10.37 -10.03
N ALA A 58 8.22 -10.60 -10.98
CA ALA A 58 8.12 -9.78 -12.19
C ALA A 58 7.73 -8.32 -11.88
N LEU A 59 6.79 -8.11 -10.96
CA LEU A 59 6.42 -6.77 -10.49
C LEU A 59 7.58 -6.08 -9.77
N VAL A 60 8.36 -6.81 -8.96
CA VAL A 60 9.57 -6.26 -8.30
C VAL A 60 10.62 -5.85 -9.34
N ALA A 61 10.82 -6.66 -10.38
CA ALA A 61 11.71 -6.32 -11.49
C ALA A 61 11.22 -5.09 -12.26
N LEU A 62 9.92 -5.00 -12.53
CA LEU A 62 9.28 -3.85 -13.17
C LEU A 62 9.46 -2.57 -12.36
N ALA A 63 9.29 -2.65 -11.03
CA ALA A 63 9.49 -1.52 -10.14
C ALA A 63 10.95 -1.03 -10.19
N ARG A 64 11.92 -1.96 -10.17
CA ARG A 64 13.35 -1.64 -10.23
C ARG A 64 13.78 -1.00 -11.54
N SER A 65 13.13 -1.35 -12.66
CA SER A 65 13.47 -0.77 -13.97
C SER A 65 12.83 0.60 -14.20
N ASN A 66 11.71 0.90 -13.54
CA ASN A 66 10.95 2.13 -13.75
C ASN A 66 11.17 3.22 -12.70
N PHE A 67 11.66 2.85 -11.51
CA PHE A 67 11.85 3.78 -10.40
C PHE A 67 13.28 3.72 -9.84
N LYS A 68 13.71 4.82 -9.21
CA LYS A 68 14.98 4.85 -8.48
C LYS A 68 14.96 3.80 -7.36
N LYS A 69 16.12 3.19 -7.10
CA LYS A 69 16.31 2.18 -6.06
C LYS A 69 15.69 2.63 -4.73
N GLY A 70 14.82 1.79 -4.17
CA GLY A 70 14.20 2.01 -2.86
C GLY A 70 12.93 2.87 -2.86
N LYS A 71 12.47 3.39 -4.02
CA LYS A 71 11.15 4.06 -4.11
C LYS A 71 9.99 3.09 -3.91
N ILE A 72 10.06 1.90 -4.50
CA ILE A 72 9.20 0.76 -4.15
C ILE A 72 10.13 -0.24 -3.49
N SER A 73 9.97 -0.44 -2.17
CA SER A 73 10.84 -1.32 -1.39
C SER A 73 10.36 -2.76 -1.41
N ASP A 74 9.04 -2.95 -1.43
CA ASP A 74 8.43 -4.27 -1.40
C ASP A 74 7.00 -4.20 -1.96
N LEU A 75 6.44 -5.36 -2.30
CA LEU A 75 5.06 -5.48 -2.76
C LEU A 75 4.46 -6.84 -2.39
N ASN A 76 3.14 -6.89 -2.23
CA ASN A 76 2.40 -8.13 -1.98
C ASN A 76 1.10 -8.14 -2.76
N LEU A 77 0.93 -9.16 -3.59
CA LEU A 77 -0.26 -9.41 -4.38
C LEU A 77 -1.21 -10.33 -3.62
N SER A 78 -2.34 -9.81 -3.21
CA SER A 78 -3.40 -10.56 -2.53
C SER A 78 -4.58 -10.79 -3.48
N PHE A 79 -5.21 -11.96 -3.37
CA PHE A 79 -6.31 -12.36 -4.22
C PHE A 79 -7.59 -12.54 -3.38
N PHE A 80 -8.68 -11.92 -3.82
CA PHE A 80 -10.01 -12.21 -3.27
C PHE A 80 -10.60 -13.47 -3.92
N ASP A 81 -10.31 -13.66 -5.21
CA ASP A 81 -10.70 -14.83 -6.00
C ASP A 81 -9.70 -15.06 -7.15
N SER A 82 -10.08 -15.87 -8.15
CA SER A 82 -9.23 -16.21 -9.29
C SER A 82 -8.85 -15.06 -10.22
N GLN A 83 -9.61 -13.97 -10.20
CA GLN A 83 -9.46 -12.86 -11.14
C GLN A 83 -9.27 -11.53 -10.41
N ASN A 84 -9.75 -11.37 -9.19
CA ASN A 84 -9.74 -10.10 -8.48
C ASN A 84 -8.58 -10.03 -7.48
N ALA A 85 -7.68 -9.06 -7.69
CA ALA A 85 -6.48 -8.89 -6.88
C ALA A 85 -6.30 -7.46 -6.34
N VAL A 86 -5.66 -7.37 -5.17
CA VAL A 86 -5.20 -6.14 -4.52
C VAL A 86 -3.70 -6.19 -4.41
N LEU A 87 -3.05 -5.06 -4.68
CA LEU A 87 -1.61 -4.92 -4.58
C LEU A 87 -1.28 -3.98 -3.43
N TYR A 88 -0.59 -4.52 -2.43
CA TYR A 88 0.04 -3.73 -1.40
C TYR A 88 1.41 -3.30 -1.90
N VAL A 89 1.67 -2.00 -1.87
CA VAL A 89 2.91 -1.39 -2.37
C VAL A 89 3.57 -0.67 -1.20
N PHE A 90 4.74 -1.14 -0.80
CA PHE A 90 5.55 -0.50 0.23
C PHE A 90 6.50 0.47 -0.47
N CYS A 91 6.34 1.77 -0.23
CA CYS A 91 7.02 2.79 -1.00
C CYS A 91 7.53 3.98 -0.17
N LYS A 92 8.42 4.77 -0.79
CA LYS A 92 9.00 6.00 -0.27
C LYS A 92 8.85 7.13 -1.29
N ASN A 93 8.23 8.23 -0.90
CA ASN A 93 8.15 9.48 -1.68
C ASN A 93 7.73 9.25 -3.14
N LEU A 94 6.63 8.49 -3.32
CA LEU A 94 6.07 8.20 -4.63
C LEU A 94 5.02 9.26 -4.96
N THR A 95 5.36 10.15 -5.90
CA THR A 95 4.49 11.26 -6.29
C THR A 95 3.23 10.74 -6.98
N LEU A 96 2.18 11.56 -7.08
CA LEU A 96 0.92 11.15 -7.72
C LEU A 96 1.13 10.64 -9.16
N SER A 97 1.92 11.36 -9.97
CA SER A 97 2.24 10.95 -11.34
C SER A 97 3.02 9.63 -11.40
N GLU A 98 3.90 9.37 -10.42
CA GLU A 98 4.61 8.10 -10.33
C GLU A 98 3.68 6.94 -9.94
N ARG A 99 2.67 7.20 -9.10
CA ARG A 99 1.65 6.21 -8.73
C ARG A 99 0.80 5.85 -9.95
N GLU A 100 0.29 6.84 -10.66
CA GLU A 100 -0.48 6.62 -11.90
C GLU A 100 0.32 5.81 -12.93
N LYS A 101 1.61 6.15 -13.11
CA LYS A 101 2.51 5.38 -13.98
C LYS A 101 2.67 3.95 -13.48
N TRP A 102 2.88 3.75 -12.19
CA TRP A 102 3.03 2.42 -11.59
C TRP A 102 1.78 1.56 -11.79
N GLU A 103 0.60 2.11 -11.50
CA GLU A 103 -0.68 1.41 -11.63
C GLU A 103 -0.93 0.99 -13.07
N SER A 104 -0.68 1.88 -14.03
CA SER A 104 -0.79 1.57 -15.46
C SER A 104 0.12 0.40 -15.87
N LEU A 105 1.37 0.39 -15.42
CA LEU A 105 2.32 -0.68 -15.71
C LEU A 105 1.88 -2.02 -15.10
N VAL A 106 1.45 -2.02 -13.84
CA VAL A 106 0.98 -3.22 -13.14
C VAL A 106 -0.27 -3.78 -13.80
N VAL A 107 -1.26 -2.93 -14.11
CA VAL A 107 -2.48 -3.34 -14.80
C VAL A 107 -2.16 -3.95 -16.16
N GLY A 108 -1.22 -3.35 -16.91
CA GLY A 108 -0.77 -3.89 -18.19
C GLY A 108 -0.22 -5.32 -18.09
N ILE A 109 0.64 -5.59 -17.09
CA ILE A 109 1.18 -6.94 -16.87
C ILE A 109 0.09 -7.92 -16.44
N LEU A 110 -0.72 -7.54 -15.44
CA LEU A 110 -1.69 -8.44 -14.82
C LEU A 110 -2.86 -8.78 -15.74
N ASN A 111 -3.23 -7.87 -16.64
CA ASN A 111 -4.20 -8.15 -17.70
C ASN A 111 -3.74 -9.31 -18.60
N GLY A 112 -2.43 -9.46 -18.84
CA GLY A 112 -1.87 -10.59 -19.58
C GLY A 112 -2.11 -11.95 -18.92
N PHE A 113 -2.36 -11.97 -17.61
CA PHE A 113 -2.69 -13.15 -16.82
C PHE A 113 -4.19 -13.30 -16.54
N ASN A 114 -5.04 -12.45 -17.16
CA ASN A 114 -6.47 -12.36 -16.87
C ASN A 114 -6.77 -12.05 -15.37
N ILE A 115 -5.86 -11.29 -14.74
CA ILE A 115 -6.00 -10.79 -13.37
C ILE A 115 -6.43 -9.33 -13.43
N LYS A 116 -7.58 -9.03 -12.84
CA LYS A 116 -8.15 -7.70 -12.66
C LYS A 116 -7.70 -7.12 -11.31
N MET A 117 -7.02 -5.97 -11.39
CA MET A 117 -6.72 -5.16 -10.21
C MET A 117 -7.97 -4.46 -9.70
N THR A 118 -8.31 -4.67 -8.42
CA THR A 118 -9.42 -4.00 -7.75
C THR A 118 -8.98 -2.74 -7.02
N SER A 119 -7.81 -2.77 -6.39
CA SER A 119 -7.23 -1.59 -5.74
C SER A 119 -5.71 -1.69 -5.55
N PHE A 120 -5.10 -0.52 -5.39
CA PHE A 120 -3.72 -0.35 -4.96
C PHE A 120 -3.71 0.25 -3.56
N VAL A 121 -2.98 -0.39 -2.64
CA VAL A 121 -2.82 0.10 -1.27
C VAL A 121 -1.37 0.50 -1.07
N TYR A 122 -1.13 1.78 -0.84
CA TYR A 122 0.21 2.31 -0.64
C TYR A 122 0.52 2.44 0.84
N GLU A 123 1.46 1.62 1.32
CA GLU A 123 2.00 1.77 2.67
C GLU A 123 3.26 2.63 2.64
N ALA A 124 3.08 3.90 3.02
CA ALA A 124 4.14 4.89 3.17
C ALA A 124 4.88 4.78 4.52
N LYS A 125 4.98 3.58 5.10
CA LYS A 125 5.61 3.25 6.42
C LYS A 125 7.07 3.69 6.57
N ASN A 126 7.59 4.32 5.54
CA ASN A 126 8.99 4.45 5.19
C ASN A 126 9.30 5.87 4.68
N ASN A 127 8.29 6.75 4.53
CA ASN A 127 8.50 8.17 4.32
C ASN A 127 9.22 8.75 5.55
N PRO A 128 10.17 9.68 5.37
CA PRO A 128 10.88 10.26 6.50
C PRO A 128 9.91 11.07 7.38
N GLU A 129 10.12 11.03 8.69
CA GLU A 129 9.47 12.00 9.57
C GLU A 129 9.97 13.42 9.22
N PRO A 130 9.09 14.43 9.28
CA PRO A 130 9.51 15.79 9.00
C PRO A 130 10.43 16.29 10.11
N THR A 131 11.62 16.78 9.72
CA THR A 131 12.53 17.43 10.67
C THR A 131 11.93 18.74 11.18
N MET A 132 12.44 19.27 12.30
CA MET A 132 11.99 20.58 12.82
C MET A 132 12.07 21.69 11.76
N MET A 133 13.12 21.68 10.92
CA MET A 133 13.29 22.66 9.84
C MET A 133 12.24 22.51 8.73
N VAL A 134 11.86 21.28 8.40
CA VAL A 134 10.77 21.00 7.45
C VAL A 134 9.44 21.50 8.01
N ILE A 135 9.14 21.19 9.27
CA ILE A 135 7.93 21.66 9.97
C ILE A 135 7.86 23.19 9.95
N LEU A 136 8.95 23.88 10.33
CA LEU A 136 9.00 25.33 10.34
C LEU A 136 8.88 25.95 8.93
N ARG A 137 9.45 25.32 7.90
CA ARG A 137 9.29 25.77 6.51
C ARG A 137 7.85 25.59 6.02
N ALA A 138 7.22 24.46 6.33
CA ALA A 138 5.82 24.22 6.01
C ALA A 138 4.91 25.23 6.72
N ALA A 139 5.14 25.43 8.02
CA ALA A 139 4.47 26.45 8.84
C ALA A 139 4.59 27.85 8.23
N LYS A 140 5.79 28.27 7.79
CA LYS A 140 6.02 29.56 7.13
C LYS A 140 5.18 29.76 5.88
N LYS A 141 5.02 28.70 5.07
CA LYS A 141 4.23 28.74 3.83
C LYS A 141 2.73 28.84 4.08
N CYS A 142 2.23 28.23 5.15
CA CYS A 142 0.79 28.17 5.41
C CYS A 142 0.31 29.17 6.48
N GLN A 143 1.13 30.14 6.89
CA GLN A 143 0.76 31.10 7.92
C GLN A 143 -0.43 32.00 7.53
N PRO A 144 -1.32 32.32 8.50
CA PRO A 144 -1.51 31.63 9.77
C PRO A 144 -2.11 30.22 9.55
N PHE A 145 -1.77 29.25 10.41
CA PHE A 145 -2.19 27.86 10.23
C PHE A 145 -2.81 27.26 11.49
N ASP A 146 -3.70 26.28 11.29
CA ASP A 146 -4.11 25.35 12.33
C ASP A 146 -3.41 23.99 12.14
N LEU A 147 -3.56 23.12 13.13
CA LEU A 147 -2.93 21.80 13.13
C LEU A 147 -3.36 20.94 11.91
N PRO A 148 -4.65 20.86 11.53
CA PRO A 148 -5.07 20.13 10.33
C PRO A 148 -4.44 20.67 9.05
N ARG A 149 -4.41 22.00 8.84
CA ARG A 149 -3.82 22.61 7.65
C ARG A 149 -2.33 22.30 7.52
N LEU A 150 -1.59 22.34 8.63
CA LEU A 150 -0.17 21.98 8.62
C LEU A 150 0.03 20.49 8.35
N PHE A 151 -0.81 19.63 8.95
CA PHE A 151 -0.79 18.19 8.69
C PHE A 151 -0.93 17.91 7.20
N SER A 152 -1.98 18.45 6.56
CA SER A 152 -2.19 18.29 5.12
C SER A 152 -1.03 18.83 4.29
N GLN A 153 -0.43 19.95 4.69
CA GLN A 153 0.73 20.53 3.99
C GLN A 153 1.98 19.63 4.05
N LEU A 154 2.20 18.95 5.18
CA LEU A 154 3.32 18.03 5.38
C LEU A 154 3.07 16.68 4.71
N ASP A 155 1.83 16.18 4.76
CA ASP A 155 1.40 14.94 4.10
C ASP A 155 1.51 15.07 2.58
N ASN A 156 1.05 16.20 2.01
CA ASN A 156 1.28 16.55 0.59
C ASN A 156 2.76 16.71 0.22
N GLY A 157 3.64 16.86 1.21
CA GLY A 157 5.09 16.90 1.04
C GLY A 157 5.78 15.55 1.11
N ASP A 158 5.01 14.45 1.08
CA ASP A 158 5.47 13.07 1.22
C ASP A 158 6.20 12.77 2.55
N TYR A 159 5.85 13.47 3.64
CA TYR A 159 6.40 13.17 4.98
C TYR A 159 5.52 12.20 5.75
N HIS A 160 6.13 11.31 6.53
CA HIS A 160 5.38 10.46 7.46
C HIS A 160 5.02 11.26 8.71
N ILE A 161 3.74 11.31 9.06
CA ILE A 161 3.24 11.89 10.30
C ILE A 161 2.46 10.82 11.03
N GLU A 162 2.92 10.42 12.21
CA GLU A 162 2.34 9.31 12.98
C GLU A 162 0.87 9.59 13.37
N SER A 163 0.59 10.82 13.82
CA SER A 163 -0.75 11.27 14.22
C SER A 163 -0.79 12.80 14.35
N LEU A 164 -2.01 13.35 14.47
CA LEU A 164 -2.19 14.77 14.82
C LEU A 164 -1.62 15.08 16.21
N ASP A 165 -1.72 14.16 17.18
CA ASP A 165 -1.17 14.33 18.53
C ASP A 165 0.36 14.39 18.51
N TRP A 166 1.00 13.54 17.70
CA TRP A 166 2.44 13.57 17.48
C TRP A 166 2.88 14.93 16.92
N LEU A 167 2.17 15.44 15.90
CA LEU A 167 2.48 16.73 15.29
C LEU A 167 2.26 17.87 16.29
N ASN A 168 1.18 17.82 17.07
CA ASN A 168 0.91 18.78 18.12
C ASN A 168 2.03 18.79 19.18
N GLY A 169 2.54 17.62 19.58
CA GLY A 169 3.70 17.51 20.47
C GLY A 169 4.98 18.14 19.88
N LYS A 170 5.23 18.02 18.57
CA LYS A 170 6.33 18.73 17.91
C LYS A 170 6.12 20.24 17.90
N LEU A 171 4.90 20.72 17.66
CA LEU A 171 4.58 22.15 17.70
C LEU A 171 4.72 22.74 19.10
N ASP A 172 4.32 22.02 20.15
CA ASP A 172 4.51 22.46 21.53
C ASP A 172 5.99 22.58 21.90
N ASN A 173 6.85 21.69 21.39
CA ASN A 173 8.30 21.84 21.53
C ASN A 173 8.83 23.09 20.81
N LEU A 174 8.33 23.41 19.62
CA LEU A 174 8.69 24.62 18.88
C LEU A 174 8.19 25.90 19.57
N ARG A 175 7.02 25.85 20.23
CA ARG A 175 6.51 26.94 21.08
C ARG A 175 7.38 27.16 22.31
N LYS A 176 7.77 26.09 23.01
CA LYS A 176 8.68 26.18 24.17
C LYS A 176 10.04 26.77 23.79
N LYS A 177 10.50 26.52 22.56
CA LYS A 177 11.71 27.14 21.99
C LYS A 177 11.50 28.58 21.50
N GLY A 178 10.29 29.12 21.58
CA GLY A 178 9.98 30.51 21.21
C GLY A 178 9.84 30.75 19.70
N PHE A 179 9.75 29.72 18.87
CA PHE A 179 9.61 29.86 17.41
C PHE A 179 8.17 30.02 16.94
N LEU A 180 7.20 29.60 17.76
CA LEU A 180 5.77 29.63 17.46
C LEU A 180 4.99 30.23 18.63
N LEU A 181 3.88 30.87 18.30
CA LEU A 181 2.80 31.27 19.21
C LEU A 181 1.54 30.51 18.82
N ARG A 182 0.70 30.20 19.82
CA ARG A 182 -0.63 29.62 19.62
C ARG A 182 -1.65 30.53 20.29
N SER A 183 -2.62 30.98 19.50
CA SER A 183 -3.77 31.75 19.96
C SER A 183 -4.78 30.84 20.68
N HIS A 184 -5.71 31.45 21.42
CA HIS A 184 -6.72 30.71 22.19
C HIS A 184 -7.67 29.88 21.31
N ASP A 185 -7.91 30.34 20.08
CA ASP A 185 -8.68 29.64 19.04
C ASP A 185 -7.95 28.44 18.42
N GLY A 186 -6.71 28.16 18.81
CA GLY A 186 -5.90 27.07 18.28
C GLY A 186 -5.07 27.43 17.05
N THR A 187 -5.15 28.67 16.56
CA THR A 187 -4.35 29.16 15.44
C THR A 187 -2.89 29.36 15.84
N TYR A 188 -1.97 28.85 15.03
CA TYR A 188 -0.53 29.03 15.20
C TYR A 188 0.01 30.15 14.29
N ARG A 189 0.98 30.89 14.83
CA ARG A 189 1.76 31.92 14.12
C ARG A 189 3.24 31.76 14.44
N MET A 190 4.13 32.03 13.50
CA MET A 190 5.56 32.07 13.81
C MET A 190 5.94 33.40 14.44
N THR A 191 6.90 33.35 15.35
CA THR A 191 7.57 34.53 15.89
C THR A 191 8.61 35.04 14.90
N LEU A 192 9.18 36.21 15.17
CA LEU A 192 10.31 36.74 14.41
C LEU A 192 11.50 35.76 14.40
N SER A 193 11.87 35.21 15.56
CA SER A 193 12.95 34.22 15.67
C SER A 193 12.66 32.95 14.88
N GLY A 194 11.40 32.51 14.83
CA GLY A 194 10.96 31.40 13.98
C GLY A 194 11.06 31.72 12.49
N LEU A 195 10.79 32.96 12.09
CA LEU A 195 10.90 33.39 10.69
C LEU A 195 12.35 33.51 10.20
N GLU A 196 13.24 33.97 11.08
CA GLU A 196 14.67 34.17 10.82
C GLU A 196 15.42 32.84 10.65
N ILE A 197 15.09 31.83 11.45
CA ILE A 197 15.77 30.53 11.37
C ILE A 197 15.39 29.76 10.10
N VAL A 198 14.24 30.07 9.49
CA VAL A 198 13.78 29.45 8.24
C VAL A 198 14.32 30.25 7.05
N PRO A 199 15.23 29.68 6.23
CA PRO A 199 15.78 30.38 5.08
C PRO A 199 14.68 30.93 4.18
N VAL A 200 14.93 32.10 3.59
CA VAL A 200 14.08 32.66 2.55
C VAL A 200 14.27 31.79 1.30
N THR A 201 13.22 31.13 0.85
CA THR A 201 13.13 30.49 -0.46
C THR A 201 11.87 30.97 -1.12
#